data_AF-A0A6H1K682-F1
#
_entry.id   AF-A0A6H1K682-F1
#
_cell.length_a   1.000
_cell.length_b   1.000
_cell.length_c   1.000
_cell.angle_alpha   90.00
_cell.angle_beta   90.00
_cell.angle_gamma   90.00
#
_symmetry.space_group_name_H-M   'P 1'
#
loop_
_entity.id
_entity.type
_entity.pdbx_description
1 polymer ?
#
loop_
_entity_poly.entity_id
_entity_poly.type
_entity_poly.pdbx_seq_one_letter_code
_entity_poly.pdbx_strand_id
1 'polypeptide(L)'
;MAHRAGERWKWVDGVRVARRPVALAAAVVLILEAFGIVLLNWILSIVVDRQQMSLAGLQPRAMSTGSWVGGILFGLYLLFCAVVLLRCALRDRAPGGFTRIALISCAVVHGMLGAFAVGLVGWVAFLAMMVVLALLVLTLMAYGEGSSGDAHGNAENTPNGAPPVAPTSA
;
A
#
# COMPACT_ATOMS: atom_id res chain seq x y z
N MET A 1 -6.59 22.83 29.48
CA MET A 1 -5.51 22.27 28.64
C MET A 1 -5.07 20.86 29.05
N ALA A 2 -5.06 20.49 30.33
CA ALA A 2 -4.69 19.13 30.78
C ALA A 2 -5.60 17.99 30.26
N HIS A 3 -6.90 18.23 30.08
CA HIS A 3 -7.84 17.23 29.59
C HIS A 3 -7.53 16.75 28.16
N ARG A 4 -7.10 17.69 27.29
CA ARG A 4 -6.77 17.41 25.88
C ARG A 4 -5.47 16.60 25.73
N ALA A 5 -4.56 16.69 26.70
CA ALA A 5 -3.34 15.90 26.72
C ALA A 5 -3.65 14.43 27.05
N GLY A 6 -4.50 14.16 28.06
CA GLY A 6 -4.89 12.81 28.47
C GLY A 6 -5.62 12.03 27.37
N GLU A 7 -6.49 12.67 26.59
CA GLU A 7 -7.13 12.05 25.43
C GLU A 7 -6.10 11.70 24.35
N ARG A 8 -5.16 12.61 24.07
CA ARG A 8 -4.12 12.40 23.05
C ARG A 8 -3.29 11.15 23.35
N TRP A 9 -2.91 10.90 24.60
CA TRP A 9 -2.17 9.69 25.00
C TRP A 9 -2.96 8.39 24.78
N LYS A 10 -4.25 8.37 25.17
CA LYS A 10 -5.14 7.21 24.94
C LYS A 10 -5.28 6.88 23.44
N TRP A 11 -5.33 7.89 22.58
CA TRP A 11 -5.34 7.71 21.12
C TRP A 11 -4.05 7.10 20.61
N VAL A 12 -2.87 7.59 21.04
CA VAL A 12 -1.59 7.02 20.57
C VAL A 12 -1.42 5.57 21.05
N ASP A 13 -1.85 5.26 22.27
CA ASP A 13 -1.79 3.91 22.81
C ASP A 13 -2.72 2.96 22.04
N GLY A 14 -3.94 3.40 21.73
CA GLY A 14 -4.87 2.66 20.86
C GLY A 14 -4.30 2.39 19.47
N VAL A 15 -3.69 3.39 18.82
CA VAL A 15 -3.05 3.24 17.51
C VAL A 15 -1.87 2.28 17.57
N ARG A 16 -1.07 2.33 18.64
CA ARG A 16 0.06 1.41 18.86
C ARG A 16 -0.35 -0.04 19.11
N VAL A 17 -1.53 -0.28 19.68
CA VAL A 17 -2.07 -1.64 19.85
C VAL A 17 -2.68 -2.13 18.53
N ALA A 18 -3.34 -1.25 17.76
CA ALA A 18 -4.03 -1.61 16.52
C ALA A 18 -3.11 -1.79 15.29
N ARG A 19 -1.94 -1.16 15.25
CA ARG A 19 -1.00 -1.21 14.10
C ARG A 19 -0.63 -2.63 13.64
N ARG A 20 -0.33 -3.54 14.59
CA ARG A 20 0.07 -4.92 14.28
C ARG A 20 -1.08 -5.78 13.73
N PRO A 21 -2.25 -5.87 14.38
CA PRO A 21 -3.36 -6.66 13.84
C PRO A 21 -3.88 -6.10 12.51
N VAL A 22 -3.91 -4.78 12.34
CA VAL A 22 -4.31 -4.15 11.06
C VAL A 22 -3.34 -4.53 9.94
N ALA A 23 -2.03 -4.43 10.17
CA ALA A 23 -1.04 -4.79 9.16
C ALA A 23 -1.07 -6.28 8.80
N LEU A 24 -1.31 -7.15 9.80
CA LEU A 24 -1.50 -8.59 9.57
C LEU A 24 -2.77 -8.86 8.76
N ALA A 25 -3.90 -8.24 9.12
CA ALA A 25 -5.16 -8.37 8.38
C ALA A 25 -4.99 -7.90 6.93
N ALA A 26 -4.38 -6.74 6.71
CA ALA A 26 -4.06 -6.23 5.38
C ALA A 26 -3.18 -7.19 4.59
N ALA A 27 -2.14 -7.77 5.21
CA ALA A 27 -1.27 -8.75 4.56
C ALA A 27 -2.03 -10.02 4.16
N VAL A 28 -2.88 -10.57 5.04
CA VAL A 28 -3.68 -11.76 4.74
C VAL A 28 -4.65 -11.49 3.60
N VAL A 29 -5.34 -10.35 3.61
CA VAL A 29 -6.29 -9.96 2.56
C VAL A 29 -5.58 -9.84 1.21
N LEU A 30 -4.43 -9.14 1.15
CA LEU A 30 -3.67 -9.01 -0.10
C LEU A 30 -3.18 -10.36 -0.65
N ILE A 31 -2.81 -11.31 0.23
CA ILE A 31 -2.45 -12.66 -0.18
C ILE A 31 -3.65 -13.36 -0.82
N LEU A 32 -4.80 -13.32 -0.16
CA LEU A 32 -6.03 -13.94 -0.68
C LEU A 32 -6.46 -13.32 -2.02
N GLU A 33 -6.34 -12.01 -2.16
CA GLU A 33 -6.62 -11.31 -3.42
C GLU A 33 -5.63 -11.68 -4.53
N ALA A 34 -4.34 -11.78 -4.22
CA ALA A 34 -3.34 -12.21 -5.19
C ALA A 34 -3.68 -13.60 -5.74
N PHE A 35 -4.04 -14.54 -4.87
CA PHE A 35 -4.49 -15.87 -5.29
C PHE A 35 -5.79 -15.81 -6.09
N GLY A 36 -6.76 -15.02 -5.65
CA GLY A 36 -8.04 -14.84 -6.35
C GLY A 36 -7.84 -14.32 -7.77
N ILE A 37 -7.00 -13.30 -7.97
CA ILE A 37 -6.73 -12.69 -9.27
C ILE A 37 -6.00 -13.66 -10.20
N VAL A 38 -4.98 -14.36 -9.70
CA VAL A 38 -4.23 -15.34 -10.51
C VAL A 38 -5.15 -16.49 -10.91
N LEU A 39 -5.93 -17.04 -9.98
CA LEU A 39 -6.86 -18.14 -10.26
C LEU A 39 -7.95 -17.72 -11.26
N LEU A 40 -8.55 -16.54 -11.07
CA LEU A 40 -9.59 -16.03 -11.95
C LEU A 40 -9.07 -15.77 -13.37
N ASN A 41 -7.90 -15.13 -13.51
CA ASN A 41 -7.30 -14.90 -14.83
C ASN A 41 -6.84 -16.21 -15.49
N TRP A 42 -6.38 -17.19 -14.71
CA TRP A 42 -6.06 -18.51 -15.24
C TRP A 42 -7.30 -19.23 -15.76
N ILE A 43 -8.38 -19.29 -14.98
CA ILE A 43 -9.65 -19.89 -15.43
C ILE A 43 -10.16 -19.17 -16.67
N LEU A 44 -10.14 -17.83 -16.67
CA LEU A 44 -10.60 -17.03 -17.81
C LEU A 44 -9.74 -17.29 -19.06
N SER A 45 -8.42 -17.44 -18.91
CA SER A 45 -7.53 -17.83 -20.01
C SER A 45 -7.91 -19.18 -20.60
N ILE A 46 -8.17 -20.20 -19.77
CA ILE A 46 -8.59 -21.54 -20.24
C ILE A 46 -9.92 -21.45 -20.98
N VAL A 47 -10.89 -20.69 -20.45
CA VAL A 47 -12.21 -20.52 -21.08
C VAL A 47 -12.08 -19.80 -22.42
N VAL A 48 -11.31 -18.71 -22.48
CA VAL A 48 -11.03 -17.95 -23.72
C VAL A 48 -10.34 -18.83 -24.75
N ASP A 49 -9.35 -19.64 -24.37
CA ASP A 49 -8.67 -20.55 -25.31
C ASP A 49 -9.62 -21.60 -25.92
N ARG A 50 -10.68 -21.97 -25.19
CA ARG A 50 -11.73 -22.89 -25.66
C ARG A 50 -12.79 -22.21 -26.54
N GLN A 51 -12.95 -20.89 -26.43
CA GLN A 51 -13.82 -20.11 -27.31
C GLN A 51 -13.04 -19.74 -28.57
N GLN A 52 -13.01 -20.63 -29.57
CA GLN A 52 -12.43 -20.38 -30.90
C GLN A 52 -13.26 -19.33 -31.68
N MET A 53 -13.29 -18.09 -31.20
CA MET A 53 -13.95 -16.95 -31.83
C MET A 53 -12.92 -15.88 -32.17
N SER A 54 -12.75 -15.59 -33.46
CA SER A 54 -11.98 -14.44 -33.95
C SER A 54 -12.79 -13.17 -33.71
N LEU A 55 -12.47 -12.41 -32.66
CA LEU A 55 -12.90 -11.02 -32.55
C LEU A 55 -11.96 -10.15 -33.40
N ALA A 56 -12.44 -9.77 -34.58
CA ALA A 56 -11.82 -8.76 -35.46
C ALA A 56 -10.34 -8.98 -35.82
N GLY A 57 -9.91 -10.22 -36.06
CA GLY A 57 -8.52 -10.53 -36.48
C GLY A 57 -7.48 -10.51 -35.36
N LEU A 58 -7.86 -10.21 -34.12
CA LEU A 58 -7.01 -10.44 -32.95
C LEU A 58 -6.97 -11.94 -32.66
N GLN A 59 -5.76 -12.50 -32.69
CA GLN A 59 -5.55 -13.91 -32.42
C GLN A 59 -5.94 -14.20 -30.95
N PRO A 60 -6.83 -15.17 -30.66
CA PRO A 60 -7.27 -15.50 -29.29
C PRO A 60 -6.11 -15.73 -28.31
N ARG A 61 -5.01 -16.30 -28.82
CA ARG A 61 -3.75 -16.49 -28.07
C ARG A 61 -3.14 -15.20 -27.53
N ALA A 62 -3.31 -14.06 -28.20
CA ALA A 62 -2.79 -12.78 -27.72
C ALA A 62 -3.65 -12.24 -26.57
N MET A 63 -4.96 -12.49 -26.60
CA MET A 63 -5.90 -12.08 -25.55
C MET A 63 -5.75 -12.96 -24.30
N SER A 64 -5.61 -14.28 -24.45
CA SER A 64 -5.39 -15.20 -23.33
C SER A 64 -4.02 -14.99 -22.67
N THR A 65 -2.96 -14.81 -23.47
CA THR A 65 -1.63 -14.47 -22.95
C THR A 65 -1.64 -13.15 -22.18
N GLY A 66 -2.35 -12.13 -22.69
CA GLY A 66 -2.49 -10.83 -22.02
C GLY A 66 -3.18 -10.93 -20.65
N SER A 67 -4.31 -11.63 -20.56
CA SER A 67 -5.01 -11.84 -19.28
C SER A 67 -4.18 -12.66 -18.30
N TRP A 68 -3.52 -13.72 -18.76
CA TRP A 68 -2.71 -14.57 -17.90
C TRP A 68 -1.47 -13.85 -17.37
N VAL A 69 -0.72 -13.16 -18.24
CA VAL A 69 0.46 -12.37 -17.84
C VAL A 69 0.05 -11.20 -16.95
N GLY A 70 -1.02 -10.49 -17.30
CA GLY A 70 -1.56 -9.39 -16.50
C GLY A 70 -1.97 -9.87 -15.10
N GLY A 71 -2.68 -10.99 -15.01
CA GLY A 71 -3.08 -11.60 -13.74
C GLY A 71 -1.89 -12.02 -12.87
N ILE A 72 -0.86 -12.63 -13.47
CA ILE A 72 0.37 -13.02 -12.74
C ILE A 72 1.14 -11.81 -12.24
N LEU A 73 1.39 -10.81 -13.10
CA LEU A 73 2.13 -9.61 -12.71
C LEU A 73 1.40 -8.87 -11.58
N PHE A 74 0.07 -8.75 -11.68
CA PHE A 74 -0.74 -8.12 -10.66
C PHE A 74 -0.72 -8.92 -9.35
N GLY A 75 -0.87 -10.25 -9.42
CA GLY A 75 -0.77 -11.13 -8.25
C GLY A 75 0.60 -11.06 -7.57
N LEU A 76 1.69 -11.07 -8.33
CA LEU A 76 3.06 -10.91 -7.81
C LEU A 76 3.26 -9.56 -7.13
N TYR A 77 2.74 -8.49 -7.71
CA TYR A 77 2.80 -7.15 -7.13
C TYR A 77 2.05 -7.08 -5.79
N LEU A 78 0.86 -7.67 -5.69
CA LEU A 78 0.10 -7.74 -4.43
C LEU A 78 0.82 -8.59 -3.38
N LEU A 79 1.37 -9.74 -3.78
CA LEU A 79 2.19 -10.60 -2.91
C LEU A 79 3.42 -9.86 -2.38
N PHE A 80 4.11 -9.08 -3.22
CA PHE A 80 5.22 -8.23 -2.80
C PHE A 80 4.77 -7.22 -1.74
N CYS A 81 3.64 -6.54 -1.96
CA CYS A 81 3.06 -5.60 -0.98
C CYS A 81 2.68 -6.31 0.33
N ALA A 82 2.11 -7.52 0.27
CA ALA A 82 1.75 -8.30 1.44
C ALA A 82 2.98 -8.73 2.26
N VAL A 83 4.05 -9.18 1.60
CA VAL A 83 5.32 -9.54 2.27
C VAL A 83 5.93 -8.31 2.94
N VAL A 84 5.84 -7.15 2.30
CA VAL A 84 6.23 -5.87 2.85
C VAL A 84 5.46 -5.55 4.14
N LEU A 85 4.12 -5.69 4.13
CA LEU A 85 3.27 -5.45 5.30
C LEU A 85 3.59 -6.42 6.43
N LEU A 86 3.75 -7.70 6.11
CA LEU A 86 4.11 -8.74 7.07
C LEU A 86 5.47 -8.43 7.70
N ARG A 87 6.46 -7.98 6.92
CA ARG A 87 7.76 -7.55 7.45
C ARG A 87 7.64 -6.34 8.38
N CYS A 88 6.78 -5.38 8.07
CA CYS A 88 6.54 -4.22 8.94
C CYS A 88 5.86 -4.63 10.26
N ALA A 89 4.86 -5.53 10.18
CA ALA A 89 4.18 -6.08 11.34
C ALA A 89 5.13 -6.88 12.25
N LEU A 90 6.02 -7.69 11.66
CA LEU A 90 6.97 -8.53 12.40
C LEU A 90 8.17 -7.75 12.96
N ARG A 91 8.70 -6.77 12.23
CA ARG A 91 9.88 -6.00 12.66
C ARG A 91 9.53 -4.79 13.52
N ASP A 92 8.24 -4.44 13.63
CA ASP A 92 7.72 -3.25 14.31
C ASP A 92 8.47 -1.95 13.96
N ARG A 93 9.10 -1.94 12.78
CA ARG A 93 9.93 -0.85 12.25
C ARG A 93 9.17 -0.17 11.12
N ALA A 94 9.28 1.15 11.07
CA ALA A 94 8.64 1.95 10.04
C ALA A 94 9.05 1.46 8.63
N PRO A 95 8.11 1.39 7.68
CA PRO A 95 8.40 1.08 6.29
C PRO A 95 9.32 2.16 5.72
N GLY A 96 10.46 1.75 5.15
CA GLY A 96 11.35 2.68 4.43
C GLY A 96 10.65 3.33 3.23
N GLY A 97 11.24 4.40 2.68
CA GLY A 97 10.63 5.19 1.61
C GLY A 97 10.17 4.38 0.39
N PHE A 98 11.00 3.45 -0.09
CA PHE A 98 10.65 2.58 -1.23
C PHE A 98 9.42 1.70 -0.96
N THR A 99 9.38 1.10 0.24
CA THR A 99 8.27 0.29 0.72
C THR A 99 6.98 1.10 0.82
N ARG A 100 7.06 2.33 1.29
CA ARG A 100 5.93 3.25 1.39
C ARG A 100 5.38 3.61 0.01
N ILE A 101 6.25 3.88 -0.98
CA ILE A 101 5.84 4.16 -2.36
C ILE A 101 5.04 2.98 -2.93
N ALA A 102 5.52 1.74 -2.75
CA ALA A 102 4.82 0.54 -3.20
C ALA A 102 3.43 0.38 -2.56
N LEU A 103 3.30 0.68 -1.26
CA LEU A 103 2.01 0.63 -0.58
C LEU A 103 1.05 1.75 -1.04
N ILE A 104 1.57 2.94 -1.31
CA ILE A 104 0.78 4.04 -1.89
C ILE A 104 0.30 3.66 -3.28
N SER A 105 1.16 3.13 -4.15
CA SER A 105 0.75 2.68 -5.49
C SER A 105 -0.28 1.55 -5.40
N CYS A 106 -0.15 0.65 -4.42
CA CYS A 106 -1.13 -0.41 -4.18
C CYS A 106 -2.50 0.17 -3.78
N ALA A 107 -2.51 1.19 -2.91
CA ALA A 107 -3.73 1.89 -2.52
C ALA A 107 -4.39 2.59 -3.70
N VAL A 108 -3.62 3.30 -4.54
CA VAL A 108 -4.13 3.96 -5.75
C VAL A 108 -4.78 2.95 -6.70
N VAL A 109 -4.09 1.83 -6.95
CA VAL A 109 -4.59 0.74 -7.78
C VAL A 109 -5.92 0.19 -7.24
N HIS A 110 -6.05 -0.03 -5.93
CA HIS A 110 -7.31 -0.46 -5.31
C HIS A 110 -8.42 0.58 -5.42
N GLY A 111 -8.09 1.86 -5.28
CA GLY A 111 -9.04 2.95 -5.50
C GLY A 111 -9.60 2.94 -6.93
N MET A 112 -8.73 2.76 -7.93
CA MET A 112 -9.15 2.63 -9.34
C MET A 112 -10.01 1.39 -9.57
N LEU A 113 -9.61 0.23 -9.06
CA LEU A 113 -10.38 -1.01 -9.17
C LEU A 113 -11.74 -0.91 -8.47
N GLY A 114 -11.81 -0.27 -7.30
CA GLY A 114 -13.07 0.02 -6.63
C GLY A 114 -14.00 0.86 -7.49
N ALA A 115 -13.48 1.92 -8.12
CA ALA A 115 -14.24 2.76 -9.03
C ALA A 115 -14.78 1.99 -10.24
N PHE A 116 -14.03 1.03 -10.79
CA PHE A 116 -14.54 0.16 -11.85
C PHE A 116 -15.51 -0.90 -11.34
N ALA A 117 -15.30 -1.43 -10.14
CA ALA A 117 -16.11 -2.48 -9.54
C ALA A 117 -17.57 -2.05 -9.34
N VAL A 118 -17.82 -0.79 -8.95
CA VAL A 118 -19.19 -0.30 -8.75
C VAL A 118 -20.03 -0.33 -10.04
N GLY A 119 -19.41 -0.11 -11.20
CA GLY A 119 -20.10 -0.08 -12.49
C GLY A 119 -20.13 -1.41 -13.24
N LEU A 120 -19.06 -2.21 -13.14
CA LEU A 120 -18.89 -3.43 -13.95
C LEU A 120 -19.24 -4.73 -13.21
N VAL A 121 -19.08 -4.76 -11.89
CA VAL A 121 -19.15 -6.01 -11.11
C VAL A 121 -20.29 -5.98 -10.09
N GLY A 122 -20.47 -4.85 -9.41
CA GLY A 122 -21.55 -4.60 -8.47
C GLY A 122 -21.08 -4.17 -7.08
N TRP A 123 -22.05 -3.87 -6.23
CA TRP A 123 -21.84 -3.27 -4.91
C TRP A 123 -20.99 -4.10 -3.95
N VAL A 124 -21.15 -5.43 -3.95
CA VAL A 124 -20.39 -6.31 -3.03
C VAL A 124 -18.89 -6.27 -3.33
N ALA A 125 -18.52 -6.33 -4.62
CA ALA A 125 -17.12 -6.22 -5.03
C ALA A 125 -16.53 -4.84 -4.69
N PHE A 126 -17.30 -3.78 -4.90
CA PHE A 126 -16.91 -2.43 -4.49
C PHE A 126 -16.63 -2.35 -2.99
N LEU A 127 -17.51 -2.87 -2.14
CA LEU A 127 -17.33 -2.87 -0.69
C LEU A 127 -16.07 -3.63 -0.27
N ALA A 128 -15.81 -4.80 -0.88
CA ALA A 128 -14.58 -5.55 -0.63
C ALA A 128 -13.34 -4.70 -0.94
N MET A 129 -13.28 -4.07 -2.12
CA MET A 129 -12.16 -3.19 -2.49
C MET A 129 -11.99 -2.01 -1.54
N MET A 130 -13.08 -1.43 -1.04
CA MET A 130 -13.04 -0.33 -0.06
C MET A 130 -12.51 -0.78 1.30
N VAL A 131 -12.80 -2.01 1.74
CA VAL A 131 -12.22 -2.58 2.96
C VAL A 131 -10.71 -2.71 2.82
N VAL A 132 -10.21 -3.23 1.70
CA VAL A 132 -8.76 -3.37 1.47
C VAL A 132 -8.07 -2.01 1.42
N LEU A 133 -8.68 -1.05 0.70
CA LEU A 133 -8.19 0.32 0.64
C LEU A 133 -8.11 0.95 2.03
N ALA A 134 -9.16 0.78 2.84
CA ALA A 134 -9.19 1.29 4.21
C ALA A 134 -8.08 0.67 5.07
N LEU A 135 -7.84 -0.64 4.97
CA LEU A 135 -6.74 -1.32 5.66
C LEU A 135 -5.37 -0.79 5.23
N LEU A 136 -5.15 -0.58 3.93
CA LEU A 136 -3.90 -0.01 3.40
C LEU A 136 -3.66 1.40 3.92
N VAL A 137 -4.67 2.28 3.84
CA VAL A 137 -4.59 3.67 4.32
C VAL A 137 -4.36 3.71 5.83
N LEU A 138 -5.08 2.88 6.60
CA LEU A 138 -4.92 2.79 8.05
C LEU A 138 -3.50 2.33 8.40
N THR A 139 -2.93 1.40 7.64
CA THR A 139 -1.56 0.94 7.83
C THR A 139 -0.54 2.04 7.50
N LEU A 140 -0.75 2.77 6.39
CA LEU A 140 0.09 3.91 6.00
C LEU A 140 0.07 5.03 7.03
N MET A 141 -1.08 5.31 7.64
CA MET A 141 -1.20 6.27 8.74
C MET A 141 -0.50 5.76 10.00
N ALA A 142 -0.79 4.52 10.43
CA ALA A 142 -0.24 3.96 11.66
C ALA A 142 1.30 3.82 11.65
N TYR A 143 1.90 3.61 10.48
CA TYR A 143 3.35 3.47 10.33
C TYR A 143 4.04 4.71 9.75
N GLY A 144 3.30 5.70 9.24
CA GLY A 144 3.83 6.90 8.60
C GLY A 144 4.43 7.92 9.58
N GLU A 145 4.01 7.89 10.84
CA GLU A 145 4.43 8.84 11.88
C GLU A 145 5.89 8.65 12.33
N GLY A 146 6.46 7.46 12.13
CA GLY A 146 7.81 7.10 12.59
C GLY A 146 8.96 7.51 11.67
N SER A 147 8.68 7.98 10.44
CA SER A 147 9.73 8.29 9.45
C SER A 147 9.97 9.78 9.21
N SER A 148 9.12 10.66 9.74
CA SER A 148 9.26 12.11 9.53
C SER A 148 10.31 12.76 10.46
N GLY A 149 10.88 12.02 11.42
CA GLY A 149 11.90 12.52 12.35
C GLY A 149 13.34 12.45 11.84
N ASP A 150 13.65 11.52 10.94
CA ASP A 150 15.06 11.16 10.68
C ASP A 150 15.65 11.88 9.45
N ALA A 151 14.82 12.49 8.60
CA ALA A 151 15.27 13.22 7.40
C ALA A 151 15.43 14.74 7.60
N HIS A 152 14.91 15.31 8.70
CA HIS A 152 15.06 16.73 9.04
C HIS A 152 15.95 17.00 10.26
N GLY A 153 16.37 15.97 11.00
CA GLY A 153 17.17 16.13 12.23
C GLY A 153 18.67 16.39 12.05
N ASN A 154 19.19 16.46 10.83
CA ASN A 154 20.64 16.63 10.58
C ASN A 154 21.02 17.93 9.86
N ALA A 155 20.11 18.89 9.74
CA ALA A 155 20.41 20.21 9.18
C ALA A 155 20.36 21.36 10.22
N GLU A 156 19.82 21.12 11.41
CA GLU A 156 19.58 22.18 12.42
C GLU A 156 20.41 21.99 13.70
N ASN A 157 21.65 21.50 13.56
CA ASN A 157 22.60 21.49 14.67
C ASN A 157 23.96 22.05 14.24
N THR A 158 23.93 23.23 13.61
CA THR A 158 25.10 24.12 13.60
C THR A 158 24.84 25.17 14.70
N PRO A 159 25.52 25.11 15.85
CA PRO A 159 25.46 26.19 16.83
C PRO A 159 26.23 27.39 16.27
N ASN A 160 25.58 28.20 15.44
CA ASN A 160 26.10 29.50 15.03
C ASN A 160 25.93 30.48 16.20
N GLY A 161 26.89 30.41 17.13
CA GLY A 161 27.10 31.36 18.21
C GLY A 161 28.57 31.81 18.24
N ALA A 162 29.09 32.27 17.11
CA ALA A 162 30.37 33.00 17.07
C ALA A 162 30.05 34.47 16.71
N PRO A 163 30.25 35.44 17.64
CA PRO A 163 30.04 36.85 17.31
C PRO A 163 31.09 37.34 16.30
N PRO A 164 30.75 38.31 15.43
CA PRO A 164 31.68 38.84 14.44
C PRO A 164 32.85 39.54 15.14
N VAL A 165 34.05 39.06 14.89
CA VAL A 165 35.31 39.75 15.21
C VAL A 165 35.36 41.08 14.45
N ALA A 166 35.38 42.19 15.19
CA ALA A 166 35.57 43.52 14.63
C ALA A 166 36.97 43.65 14.00
N PRO A 167 37.12 44.39 12.88
CA PRO A 167 38.40 44.55 12.21
C PRO A 167 39.38 45.37 13.06
N THR A 168 40.59 44.83 13.17
CA THR A 168 41.77 45.50 13.69
C THR A 168 42.04 46.81 12.94
N SER A 169 42.25 47.89 13.68
CA SER A 169 42.88 49.12 13.22
C SER A 169 44.08 49.39 14.14
N ALA A 170 45.18 49.81 13.52
CA ALA A 170 46.51 50.00 14.10
C ALA A 170 46.59 51.05 15.22
#